data_AF-A0A941QMC1-F1
#
_entry.id   AF-A0A941QMC1-F1
#
_cell.length_a   1.000
_cell.length_b   1.000
_cell.length_c   1.000
_cell.angle_alpha   90.00
_cell.angle_beta   90.00
_cell.angle_gamma   90.00
#
_symmetry.space_group_name_H-M   'P 1'
#
loop_
_entity.id
_entity.type
_entity.pdbx_description
1 polymer ?
#
loop_
_entity_poly.entity_id
_entity_poly.type
_entity_poly.pdbx_seq_one_letter_code
_entity_poly.pdbx_strand_id
1 'polypeptide(L)'
;MRWTAFPIPISAVLCLTAGSCLRSDPAPAAPPPGPAFCDVEEMRIFSQTEIDWRAANAPWNLRRDLKTNATWEAECPGRGSGR
;
A
#
# COMPACT_ATOMS: atom_id res chain seq x y z
N MET A 1 -63.37 1.19 46.01
CA MET A 1 -62.79 0.69 44.74
C MET A 1 -61.82 1.75 44.23
N ARG A 2 -60.53 1.50 44.37
CA ARG A 2 -59.40 2.36 43.95
C ARG A 2 -58.36 1.43 43.34
N TRP A 3 -57.47 1.98 42.53
CA TRP A 3 -56.35 1.35 41.81
C TRP A 3 -56.70 0.83 40.40
N THR A 4 -56.83 1.75 39.44
CA THR A 4 -56.41 1.46 38.06
C THR A 4 -54.92 1.80 37.95
N ALA A 5 -54.13 0.76 37.70
CA ALA A 5 -52.70 0.82 37.48
C ALA A 5 -52.38 1.49 36.14
N PHE A 6 -51.35 2.35 36.13
CA PHE A 6 -50.66 2.76 34.92
C PHE A 6 -49.88 1.56 34.35
N PRO A 7 -49.83 1.41 33.02
CA PRO A 7 -48.51 1.35 32.41
C PRO A 7 -48.37 2.23 31.17
N ILE A 8 -47.22 2.91 31.15
CA ILE A 8 -46.59 3.68 30.07
C ILE A 8 -46.18 2.72 28.92
N PRO A 9 -46.08 3.20 27.66
CA PRO A 9 -46.43 2.47 26.45
C PRO A 9 -45.29 1.59 25.92
N ILE A 10 -45.67 0.40 25.44
CA ILE A 10 -44.80 -0.50 24.67
C ILE A 10 -45.47 -0.69 23.31
N SER A 11 -45.27 0.26 22.40
CA SER A 11 -45.59 0.04 20.99
C SER A 11 -44.58 0.77 20.15
N ALA A 12 -43.90 -0.02 19.32
CA ALA A 12 -43.01 0.41 18.26
C ALA A 12 -41.81 1.22 18.79
N VAL A 13 -40.80 0.60 19.39
CA VAL A 13 -39.89 -0.31 18.66
C VAL A 13 -39.59 0.28 17.29
N LEU A 14 -38.46 0.99 17.22
CA LEU A 14 -37.41 0.76 16.22
C LEU A 14 -37.95 0.38 14.82
N CYS A 15 -37.84 1.22 13.80
CA CYS A 15 -36.55 1.53 13.18
C CYS A 15 -36.68 2.80 12.32
N LEU A 16 -36.04 3.88 12.77
CA LEU A 16 -35.53 4.91 11.88
C LEU A 16 -34.24 4.41 11.22
N THR A 17 -34.34 3.57 10.20
CA THR A 17 -33.23 3.22 9.27
C THR A 17 -33.88 2.74 7.97
N ALA A 18 -33.54 3.14 6.75
CA ALA A 18 -32.45 3.92 6.22
C ALA A 18 -33.00 4.57 4.93
N GLY A 19 -33.00 5.88 4.86
CA GLY A 19 -33.49 6.63 3.70
C GLY A 19 -32.51 7.70 3.26
N SER A 20 -31.21 7.48 3.47
CA SER A 20 -30.17 8.43 3.07
C SER A 20 -28.96 7.67 2.56
N CYS A 21 -28.42 8.16 1.44
CA CYS A 21 -27.09 7.90 0.91
C CYS A 21 -26.90 6.64 0.04
N LEU A 22 -27.70 6.48 -1.02
CA LEU A 22 -27.17 5.92 -2.27
C LEU A 22 -27.15 6.99 -3.36
N ARG A 23 -26.40 8.07 -3.11
CA ARG A 23 -25.65 8.67 -4.20
C ARG A 23 -24.33 7.92 -4.25
N SER A 24 -24.31 6.85 -5.05
CA SER A 24 -23.06 6.30 -5.53
C SER A 24 -22.46 7.33 -6.48
N ASP A 25 -21.90 8.41 -5.94
CA ASP A 25 -20.92 9.15 -6.72
C ASP A 25 -19.86 8.11 -7.08
N PRO A 26 -19.58 7.89 -8.37
CA PRO A 26 -18.59 6.90 -8.77
C PRO A 26 -17.32 7.26 -8.02
N ALA A 27 -16.83 6.34 -7.18
CA ALA A 27 -15.52 6.48 -6.56
C ALA A 27 -14.57 6.87 -7.69
N PRO A 28 -13.77 7.95 -7.54
CA PRO A 28 -12.83 8.33 -8.57
C PRO A 28 -12.05 7.06 -8.92
N ALA A 29 -12.13 6.66 -10.20
CA ALA A 29 -11.44 5.48 -10.67
C ALA A 29 -10.01 5.58 -10.16
N ALA A 30 -9.52 4.50 -9.52
CA ALA A 30 -8.12 4.46 -9.12
C ALA A 30 -7.30 4.90 -10.33
N PRO A 31 -6.34 5.84 -10.15
CA PRO A 31 -5.51 6.24 -11.28
C PRO A 31 -4.97 4.96 -11.91
N PRO A 32 -4.96 4.88 -13.26
CA PRO A 32 -4.43 3.69 -13.93
C PRO A 32 -3.07 3.38 -13.29
N PRO A 33 -2.73 2.10 -13.10
CA PRO A 33 -1.40 1.77 -12.60
C PRO A 33 -0.43 2.57 -13.44
N GLY A 34 0.37 3.41 -12.80
CA GLY A 34 1.44 4.13 -13.46
C GLY A 34 2.24 3.13 -14.30
N PRO A 35 2.94 3.57 -15.36
CA PRO A 35 3.62 2.65 -16.25
C PRO A 35 4.35 1.58 -15.43
N ALA A 36 4.03 0.31 -15.67
CA ALA A 36 4.64 -0.83 -14.95
C ALA A 36 6.13 -1.01 -15.32
N PHE A 37 6.70 -0.03 -15.98
CA PHE A 37 8.06 0.05 -16.46
C PHE A 37 8.82 0.95 -15.50
N CYS A 38 9.83 0.35 -14.87
CA CYS A 38 10.86 1.11 -14.22
C CYS A 38 11.88 1.51 -15.26
N ASP A 39 12.03 2.82 -15.51
CA ASP A 39 13.03 3.36 -16.44
C ASP A 39 14.43 3.48 -15.82
N VAL A 40 14.62 2.91 -14.63
CA VAL A 40 15.90 2.80 -13.91
C VAL A 40 16.63 1.52 -14.30
N GLU A 41 17.96 1.58 -14.27
CA GLU A 41 18.80 0.41 -14.53
C GLU A 41 18.54 -0.70 -13.50
N GLU A 42 18.47 -1.95 -13.97
CA GLU A 42 18.17 -3.10 -13.15
C GLU A 42 19.21 -3.35 -12.06
N MET A 43 18.74 -3.76 -10.89
CA MET A 43 19.59 -4.09 -9.75
C MET A 43 20.57 -5.21 -10.11
N ARG A 44 21.85 -4.99 -9.79
CA ARG A 44 22.90 -5.99 -9.94
C ARG A 44 23.18 -6.67 -8.60
N ILE A 45 23.12 -8.00 -8.58
CA ILE A 45 23.42 -8.79 -7.37
C ILE A 45 24.87 -9.30 -7.46
N PHE A 46 25.65 -9.00 -6.42
CA PHE A 46 27.05 -9.42 -6.31
C PHE A 46 27.21 -10.41 -5.16
N SER A 47 28.12 -11.38 -5.33
CA SER A 47 28.57 -12.21 -4.22
C SER A 47 29.46 -11.41 -3.27
N GLN A 48 29.59 -11.85 -2.01
CA GLN A 48 30.48 -11.18 -1.06
C GLN A 48 31.93 -11.15 -1.55
N THR A 49 32.43 -12.25 -2.12
CA THR A 49 33.78 -12.33 -2.70
C THR A 49 33.98 -11.30 -3.81
N GLU A 50 32.95 -11.06 -4.62
CA GLU A 50 33.02 -10.04 -5.68
C GLU A 50 32.97 -8.62 -5.11
N ILE A 51 32.17 -8.38 -4.08
CA ILE A 51 32.15 -7.09 -3.37
C ILE A 51 33.54 -6.80 -2.79
N ASP A 52 34.17 -7.78 -2.14
CA ASP A 52 35.49 -7.65 -1.53
C ASP A 52 36.55 -7.36 -2.61
N TRP A 53 36.52 -8.10 -3.72
CA TRP A 53 37.42 -7.85 -4.85
C TRP A 53 37.21 -6.45 -5.44
N ARG A 54 35.96 -6.01 -5.64
CA ARG A 54 35.65 -4.68 -6.17
C ARG A 54 36.04 -3.57 -5.20
N ALA A 55 35.90 -3.78 -3.89
CA ALA A 55 36.33 -2.82 -2.89
C ALA A 55 37.85 -2.58 -2.98
N ALA A 56 38.62 -3.64 -3.22
CA ALA A 56 40.08 -3.55 -3.36
C ALA A 56 40.55 -3.02 -4.73
N ASN A 57 39.85 -3.37 -5.82
CA ASN A 57 40.35 -3.14 -7.19
C ASN A 57 39.58 -2.06 -7.98
N ALA A 58 38.30 -1.83 -7.67
CA ALA A 58 37.42 -0.92 -8.41
C ALA A 58 36.40 -0.19 -7.50
N PRO A 59 36.84 0.53 -6.44
CA PRO A 59 35.94 1.13 -5.45
C PRO A 59 35.03 2.23 -6.02
N TRP A 60 35.38 2.82 -7.16
CA TRP A 60 34.51 3.79 -7.85
C TRP A 60 33.31 3.12 -8.53
N ASN A 61 33.50 1.90 -9.07
CA ASN A 61 32.41 1.14 -9.68
C ASN A 61 31.47 0.62 -8.60
N LEU A 62 32.02 0.06 -7.50
CA LEU A 62 31.21 -0.45 -6.40
C LEU A 62 30.27 0.61 -5.83
N ARG A 63 30.73 1.85 -5.64
CA ARG A 63 29.87 2.95 -5.17
C ARG A 63 28.75 3.29 -6.15
N ARG A 64 29.02 3.26 -7.45
CA ARG A 64 27.98 3.50 -8.48
C ARG A 64 26.96 2.36 -8.49
N ASP A 65 27.43 1.12 -8.47
CA ASP A 65 26.59 -0.07 -8.48
C ASP A 65 25.65 -0.07 -7.26
N LEU A 66 26.17 0.24 -6.07
CA LEU A 66 25.35 0.35 -4.85
C LEU A 66 24.32 1.48 -4.93
N LYS A 67 24.68 2.63 -5.53
CA LYS A 67 23.75 3.74 -5.74
C LYS A 67 22.63 3.34 -6.71
N THR A 68 22.96 2.70 -7.83
CA THR A 68 21.98 2.22 -8.80
C THR A 68 21.02 1.22 -8.15
N ASN A 69 21.54 0.27 -7.36
CA ASN A 69 20.72 -0.68 -6.61
C ASN A 69 19.78 0.01 -5.63
N ALA A 70 20.25 1.01 -4.89
CA ALA A 70 19.41 1.79 -3.97
C ALA A 70 18.31 2.57 -4.70
N THR A 71 18.63 3.14 -5.88
CA THR A 71 17.64 3.79 -6.75
C THR A 71 16.59 2.80 -7.25
N TRP A 72 17.01 1.60 -7.68
CA TRP A 72 16.09 0.53 -8.06
C TRP A 72 15.15 0.13 -6.92
N GLU A 73 15.67 -0.07 -5.70
CA GLU A 73 14.83 -0.42 -4.55
C GLU A 73 13.81 0.67 -4.20
N ALA A 74 14.18 1.94 -4.35
CA ALA A 74 13.31 3.07 -4.06
C ALA A 74 12.22 3.26 -5.13
N GLU A 75 12.55 3.05 -6.41
CA GLU A 75 11.68 3.39 -7.55
C GLU A 75 10.92 2.18 -8.11
N CYS A 76 11.34 0.94 -7.78
CA CYS A 76 10.73 -0.30 -8.26
C CYS A 76 10.15 -1.21 -7.16
N PRO A 77 9.29 -0.70 -6.25
CA PRO A 77 8.66 -1.50 -5.21
C PRO A 77 7.72 -2.53 -5.86
N GLY A 78 8.08 -3.82 -5.80
CA GLY A 78 7.32 -4.93 -6.37
C GLY A 78 8.09 -5.80 -7.37
N ARG A 79 9.22 -5.33 -7.92
CA ARG A 79 10.13 -6.15 -8.73
C ARG A 79 11.26 -6.80 -7.91
N GLY A 80 11.46 -6.33 -6.67
CA GLY A 80 12.45 -6.86 -5.72
C GLY A 80 11.93 -7.87 -4.69
N SER A 81 10.63 -8.18 -4.66
CA SER A 81 10.02 -9.09 -3.68
C SER A 81 9.65 -10.44 -4.30
N GLY A 82 10.64 -11.10 -4.87
CA GLY A 82 10.53 -12.48 -5.36
C GLY A 82 11.64 -13.32 -4.75
N ARG A 83 11.59 -13.49 -3.42
CA ARG A 83 12.34 -14.52 -2.72
C ARG A 83 11.40 -15.25 -1.79
#